data_AF-A0A7R9K9K1-F1
#
_entry.id   AF-A0A7R9K9K1-F1
#
_cell.length_a   1.000
_cell.length_b   1.000
_cell.length_c   1.000
_cell.angle_alpha   90.00
_cell.angle_beta   90.00
_cell.angle_gamma   90.00
#
_symmetry.space_group_name_H-M   'P 1'
#
loop_
_entity.id
_entity.type
_entity.pdbx_description
1 polymer ?
#
loop_
_entity_poly.entity_id
_entity_poly.type
_entity_poly.pdbx_seq_one_letter_code
_entity_poly.pdbx_strand_id
1 'polypeptide(L)'
;MKYDWSQFLACARMWPDIEELKVANNNITILESPPCGVLSQLKHLDLHGNNIQDWEEINKLGSLTRLEYLNASSIGVSRIHFPAASSAAKTHLFPALKHLNIDNNNIQEVG
;
A
#
# COMPACT_ATOMS: atom_id res chain seq x y z
N MET A 1 -14.88 -0.89 16.13
CA MET A 1 -15.22 -1.50 14.83
C MET A 1 -13.97 -1.42 13.98
N LYS A 2 -13.55 -2.51 13.32
CA LYS A 2 -12.38 -2.51 12.44
C LYS A 2 -12.86 -2.61 11.00
N TYR A 3 -12.32 -1.77 10.12
CA TYR A 3 -12.75 -1.67 8.73
C TYR A 3 -11.82 -2.44 7.79
N ASP A 4 -12.34 -2.87 6.65
CA ASP A 4 -11.56 -3.42 5.55
C ASP A 4 -11.31 -2.39 4.45
N TRP A 5 -10.43 -2.72 3.50
CA TRP A 5 -10.06 -1.82 2.41
C TRP A 5 -11.22 -1.49 1.47
N SER A 6 -12.10 -2.45 1.19
CA SER A 6 -13.24 -2.26 0.29
C SER A 6 -14.21 -1.21 0.83
N GLN A 7 -14.42 -1.21 2.14
CA GLN A 7 -15.23 -0.22 2.85
C GLN A 7 -14.61 1.18 2.75
N PHE A 8 -13.28 1.29 2.88
CA PHE A 8 -12.59 2.57 2.68
C PHE A 8 -12.70 3.05 1.23
N LEU A 9 -12.52 2.18 0.24
CA LEU A 9 -12.67 2.54 -1.18
C LEU A 9 -14.09 3.01 -1.52
N ALA A 10 -15.11 2.43 -0.90
CA ALA A 10 -16.50 2.87 -1.07
C ALA A 10 -16.69 4.33 -0.64
N CYS A 11 -16.10 4.71 0.50
CA CYS A 11 -16.15 6.09 1.01
C CYS A 11 -15.19 7.05 0.28
N ALA A 12 -14.02 6.58 -0.16
CA ALA A 12 -13.00 7.41 -0.80
C ALA A 12 -13.48 8.13 -2.07
N ARG A 13 -14.55 7.62 -2.71
CA ARG A 13 -15.23 8.30 -3.83
C ARG A 13 -15.79 9.68 -3.47
N MET A 14 -16.04 9.93 -2.19
CA MET A 14 -16.54 11.20 -1.67
C MET A 14 -15.42 12.24 -1.46
N TRP A 15 -14.15 11.84 -1.55
CA TRP A 15 -12.98 12.68 -1.29
C TRP A 15 -12.02 12.64 -2.47
N PRO A 16 -12.40 13.20 -3.64
CA PRO A 16 -11.61 13.09 -4.87
C PRO A 16 -10.21 13.69 -4.76
N ASP A 17 -10.03 14.69 -3.90
CA ASP A 17 -8.77 15.42 -3.73
C ASP A 17 -7.95 14.97 -2.50
N ILE A 18 -8.27 13.82 -1.91
CA ILE A 18 -7.56 13.35 -0.72
C ILE A 18 -6.09 13.04 -1.04
N GLU A 19 -5.18 13.73 -0.35
CA GLU A 19 -3.73 13.54 -0.50
C GLU A 19 -3.12 12.67 0.60
N GLU A 20 -3.78 12.56 1.75
CA GLU A 20 -3.30 11.77 2.89
C GLU A 20 -4.44 10.90 3.44
N LEU A 21 -4.18 9.60 3.52
CA LEU A 21 -5.10 8.61 4.04
C LEU A 21 -4.41 7.76 5.10
N LYS A 22 -4.94 7.80 6.32
CA LYS A 22 -4.45 7.00 7.45
C LYS A 22 -5.51 5.99 7.86
N VAL A 23 -5.24 4.71 7.62
CA VAL A 23 -6.15 3.59 7.92
C VAL A 23 -5.47 2.56 8.83
N ALA A 24 -4.58 3.04 9.68
CA ALA A 24 -3.83 2.25 10.63
C ALA A 24 -4.70 1.49 11.66
N ASN A 25 -4.17 0.39 12.19
CA ASN A 25 -4.77 -0.44 13.24
C ASN A 25 -6.18 -0.95 12.91
N ASN A 26 -6.42 -1.25 11.63
CA ASN A 26 -7.66 -1.85 11.14
C ASN A 26 -7.49 -3.37 10.94
N ASN A 27 -8.39 -3.99 10.17
CA ASN A 27 -8.33 -5.41 9.81
C ASN A 27 -8.10 -5.57 8.29
N ILE A 28 -7.34 -4.66 7.67
CA ILE A 28 -7.02 -4.77 6.26
C ILE A 28 -6.09 -5.96 6.06
N THR A 29 -6.52 -6.90 5.23
CA THR A 29 -5.73 -8.07 4.82
C THR A 29 -5.52 -8.12 3.31
N ILE A 30 -6.42 -7.50 2.55
CA ILE A 30 -6.46 -7.48 1.09
C ILE A 30 -6.57 -6.02 0.64
N LEU A 31 -5.79 -5.65 -0.37
CA LEU A 31 -5.74 -4.31 -0.97
C LEU A 31 -6.20 -4.40 -2.42
N GLU A 32 -7.50 -4.37 -2.64
CA GLU A 32 -8.06 -4.24 -3.98
C GLU A 32 -7.51 -3.00 -4.69
N SER A 33 -7.20 -3.12 -5.99
CA SER A 33 -6.78 -2.00 -6.81
C SER A 33 -7.86 -0.91 -6.78
N PRO A 34 -7.52 0.34 -6.43
CA PRO A 34 -8.47 1.43 -6.42
C PRO A 34 -9.15 1.60 -7.79
N PRO A 35 -10.49 1.81 -7.85
CA PRO A 35 -11.18 2.12 -9.09
C PRO A 35 -10.60 3.37 -9.76
N CYS A 36 -10.77 3.47 -11.09
CA CYS A 36 -10.27 4.63 -11.84
C CYS A 36 -10.73 5.97 -11.23
N GLY A 37 -9.77 6.87 -10.98
CA GLY A 37 -10.00 8.19 -10.38
C GLY A 37 -10.06 8.22 -8.85
N VAL A 38 -10.29 7.09 -8.18
CA VAL A 38 -10.33 6.99 -6.71
C VAL A 38 -8.91 6.98 -6.15
N LEU A 39 -8.66 7.80 -5.12
CA LEU A 39 -7.32 8.00 -4.51
C LEU A 39 -6.25 8.47 -5.52
N SER A 40 -6.66 9.04 -6.66
CA SER A 40 -5.74 9.47 -7.72
C SER A 40 -4.80 10.62 -7.31
N GLN A 41 -5.17 11.39 -6.29
CA GLN A 41 -4.37 12.47 -5.71
C GLN A 41 -3.53 12.03 -4.50
N LEU A 42 -3.64 10.76 -4.08
CA LEU A 42 -3.06 10.29 -2.84
C LEU A 42 -1.52 10.31 -2.89
N LYS A 43 -0.91 10.93 -1.89
CA LYS A 43 0.54 11.06 -1.70
C LYS A 43 1.04 10.33 -0.47
N HIS A 44 0.23 10.24 0.58
CA HIS A 44 0.59 9.60 1.84
C HIS A 44 -0.43 8.54 2.21
N LEU A 45 0.03 7.30 2.38
CA LEU A 45 -0.80 6.18 2.82
C LEU A 45 -0.18 5.52 4.05
N ASP A 46 -0.95 5.45 5.13
CA ASP A 46 -0.58 4.73 6.36
C ASP A 46 -1.46 3.50 6.56
N LEU A 47 -0.84 2.33 6.40
CA LEU A 47 -1.43 1.00 6.60
C LEU A 47 -0.95 0.34 7.89
N HIS A 48 -0.25 1.04 8.79
CA HIS A 48 0.42 0.38 9.90
C HIS A 48 -0.53 -0.43 10.79
N GLY A 49 -0.03 -1.54 11.34
CA GLY A 49 -0.81 -2.35 12.29
C GLY A 49 -2.04 -3.04 11.68
N ASN A 50 -2.06 -3.22 10.37
CA ASN A 50 -3.00 -4.11 9.67
C ASN A 50 -2.43 -5.53 9.55
N ASN A 51 -3.08 -6.44 8.82
CA ASN A 51 -2.63 -7.84 8.68
C ASN A 51 -2.49 -8.23 7.21
N ILE A 52 -1.62 -7.51 6.50
CA ILE A 52 -1.33 -7.69 5.08
C ILE A 52 -0.06 -8.55 5.02
N GLN A 53 -0.21 -9.86 4.87
CA GLN A 53 0.92 -10.80 4.96
C GLN A 53 1.59 -11.10 3.61
N ASP A 54 0.88 -10.85 2.51
CA ASP A 54 1.37 -11.03 1.14
C ASP A 54 1.72 -9.68 0.51
N TRP A 55 2.98 -9.53 0.08
CA TRP A 55 3.46 -8.30 -0.55
C TRP A 55 2.79 -8.05 -1.91
N GLU A 56 2.18 -9.05 -2.54
CA GLU A 56 1.37 -8.83 -3.74
C GLU A 56 0.19 -7.89 -3.50
N GLU A 57 -0.33 -7.83 -2.27
CA GLU A 57 -1.36 -6.84 -1.91
C GLU A 57 -0.80 -5.42 -1.94
N ILE A 58 0.45 -5.24 -1.47
CA ILE A 58 1.13 -3.95 -1.57
C ILE A 58 1.35 -3.60 -3.05
N ASN A 59 1.79 -4.53 -3.89
CA ASN A 59 2.02 -4.30 -5.32
C ASN A 59 0.80 -3.74 -6.07
N LYS A 60 -0.43 -4.09 -5.66
CA LYS A 60 -1.68 -3.55 -6.25
C LYS A 60 -1.82 -2.04 -6.07
N LEU A 61 -1.20 -1.48 -5.03
CA LEU A 61 -1.12 -0.03 -4.80
C LEU A 61 -0.17 0.67 -5.76
N GLY A 62 0.60 -0.04 -6.60
CA GLY A 62 1.48 0.57 -7.60
C GLY A 62 0.75 1.41 -8.66
N SER A 63 -0.58 1.26 -8.76
CA SER A 63 -1.47 2.14 -9.54
C SER A 63 -1.57 3.58 -8.98
N LEU A 64 -1.21 3.78 -7.71
CA LEU A 64 -1.15 5.10 -7.07
C LEU A 64 0.13 5.82 -7.47
N THR A 65 0.14 6.34 -8.69
CA THR A 65 1.34 6.93 -9.34
C THR A 65 1.89 8.18 -8.63
N ARG A 66 1.12 8.79 -7.73
CA ARG A 66 1.51 9.98 -6.95
C ARG A 66 1.90 9.66 -5.51
N LEU A 67 1.88 8.39 -5.11
CA LEU A 67 2.21 8.00 -3.74
C LEU A 67 3.68 8.28 -3.45
N GLU A 68 3.95 9.18 -2.51
CA GLU A 68 5.28 9.61 -2.10
C GLU A 68 5.74 8.93 -0.80
N TYR A 69 4.78 8.57 0.06
CA TYR A 69 5.01 7.95 1.35
C TYR A 69 4.07 6.76 1.56
N LEU A 70 4.65 5.60 1.85
CA LEU A 70 3.92 4.40 2.23
C LEU A 70 4.44 3.89 3.58
N ASN A 71 3.55 3.87 4.58
CA ASN A 71 3.80 3.18 5.83
C ASN A 71 3.12 1.81 5.83
N ALA A 72 3.94 0.77 5.67
CA ALA A 72 3.61 -0.64 5.69
C ALA A 72 4.29 -1.33 6.90
N SER A 73 4.46 -0.61 8.02
CA SER A 73 5.04 -1.18 9.24
C SER A 73 4.04 -2.03 10.01
N SER A 74 4.53 -3.07 10.69
CA SER A 74 3.70 -3.97 11.52
C SER A 74 2.50 -4.56 10.77
N ILE A 75 2.66 -4.92 9.48
CA ILE A 75 1.58 -5.53 8.68
C ILE A 75 1.70 -7.06 8.60
N GLY A 76 2.85 -7.62 9.00
CA GLY A 76 3.07 -9.07 9.10
C GLY A 76 3.68 -9.71 7.85
N VAL A 77 4.18 -8.93 6.88
CA VAL A 77 4.85 -9.47 5.69
C VAL A 77 6.15 -10.18 6.05
N SER A 78 6.44 -11.26 5.32
CA SER A 78 7.68 -12.04 5.47
C SER A 78 8.55 -12.09 4.22
N ARG A 79 8.02 -11.73 3.06
CA ARG A 79 8.73 -11.70 1.78
C ARG A 79 8.37 -10.43 1.05
N ILE A 80 9.36 -9.79 0.41
CA ILE A 80 9.17 -8.62 -0.44
C ILE A 80 9.64 -8.98 -1.84
N HIS A 81 8.78 -8.75 -2.83
CA HIS A 81 9.11 -8.99 -4.25
C HIS A 81 8.32 -8.06 -5.17
N PHE A 82 8.94 -7.62 -6.26
CA PHE A 82 8.30 -6.76 -7.26
C PHE A 82 8.18 -7.45 -8.63
N PRO A 83 7.05 -7.31 -9.33
CA PRO A 83 6.91 -7.85 -10.68
C PRO A 83 7.91 -7.15 -11.61
N ALA A 84 8.64 -7.93 -12.42
CA ALA A 84 9.65 -7.48 -13.39
C ALA A 84 10.97 -6.94 -12.82
N ALA A 85 11.23 -7.08 -11.51
CA ALA A 85 12.58 -6.99 -10.99
C ALA A 85 13.30 -8.32 -11.25
N SER A 86 13.97 -8.47 -12.41
CA SER A 86 15.19 -9.26 -12.37
C SER A 86 16.15 -8.54 -11.41
N SER A 87 17.07 -9.25 -10.76
CA SER A 87 17.91 -8.70 -9.67
C SER A 87 18.72 -7.42 -9.99
N ALA A 88 18.68 -6.93 -11.24
CA ALA A 88 19.29 -5.69 -11.71
C ALA A 88 18.29 -4.63 -12.25
N ALA A 89 16.99 -4.93 -12.36
CA ALA A 89 15.98 -4.04 -12.93
C ALA A 89 15.16 -3.32 -11.84
N LYS A 90 14.94 -2.02 -12.01
CA LYS A 90 14.04 -1.24 -11.15
C LYS A 90 12.58 -1.64 -11.41
N THR A 91 11.79 -1.71 -10.35
CA THR A 91 10.33 -1.84 -10.48
C THR A 91 9.73 -0.61 -11.17
N HIS A 92 8.69 -0.83 -11.97
CA HIS A 92 7.86 0.26 -12.53
C HIS A 92 6.76 0.69 -11.56
N LEU A 93 6.55 -0.06 -10.47
CA LEU A 93 5.59 0.29 -9.43
C LEU A 93 6.13 1.45 -8.58
N PHE A 94 5.21 2.25 -8.05
CA PHE A 94 5.53 3.34 -7.12
C PHE A 94 6.54 4.38 -7.66
N PRO A 95 6.32 4.94 -8.87
CA PRO A 95 7.30 5.81 -9.52
C PRO A 95 7.60 7.11 -8.78
N ALA A 96 6.72 7.55 -7.87
CA ALA A 96 6.87 8.77 -7.07
C ALA A 96 7.33 8.51 -5.62
N LEU A 97 7.53 7.26 -5.22
CA LEU A 97 7.76 6.89 -3.82
C LEU A 97 9.14 7.35 -3.35
N LYS A 98 9.14 8.12 -2.26
CA LYS A 98 10.33 8.68 -1.61
C LYS A 98 10.60 8.04 -0.25
N HIS A 99 9.53 7.57 0.40
CA HIS A 99 9.59 7.01 1.74
C HIS A 99 8.79 5.71 1.80
N LEU A 100 9.48 4.64 2.18
CA LEU A 100 8.88 3.34 2.47
C LEU A 100 9.25 2.97 3.91
N ASN A 101 8.24 2.83 4.76
CA ASN A 101 8.41 2.27 6.10
C ASN A 101 7.90 0.83 6.13
N ILE A 102 8.78 -0.11 6.44
CA ILE A 102 8.49 -1.55 6.54
C ILE A 102 8.95 -2.11 7.90
N ASP A 103 9.10 -1.24 8.90
CA ASP A 103 9.55 -1.61 10.23
C ASP A 103 8.61 -2.62 10.90
N ASN A 104 9.13 -3.38 11.86
CA ASN A 104 8.36 -4.32 12.68
C ASN A 104 7.56 -5.35 11.86
N ASN A 105 8.08 -5.76 10.70
CA ASN A 105 7.61 -6.92 9.95
C ASN A 105 8.51 -8.14 10.20
N ASN A 106 8.16 -9.29 9.63
CA ASN A 106 8.91 -10.54 9.80
C ASN A 106 9.68 -10.91 8.51
N ILE A 107 10.33 -9.92 7.90
CA ILE A 107 10.93 -10.06 6.57
C ILE A 107 12.13 -11.02 6.64
N GLN A 108 12.04 -12.11 5.89
CA GLN A 108 13.06 -13.14 5.76
C GLN A 108 13.72 -13.12 4.38
N GLU A 109 13.04 -12.58 3.37
CA GLU A 109 13.51 -12.56 1.98
C GLU A 109 13.14 -11.25 1.28
N VAL A 110 14.06 -10.76 0.45
CA VAL A 110 13.88 -9.60 -0.43
C VAL A 110 14.35 -10.01 -1.83
N GLY A 111 13.46 -9.97 -2.82
CA GLY A 111 13.68 -10.42 -4.20
C GLY A 111 13.30 -9.41 -5.26
#